data_AF-A0A497PU67-F1
#
_entry.id   AF-A0A497PU67-F1
#
_cell.length_a   1.000
_cell.length_b   1.000
_cell.length_c   1.000
_cell.angle_alpha   90.00
_cell.angle_beta   90.00
_cell.angle_gamma   90.00
#
_symmetry.space_group_name_H-M   'P 1'
#
loop_
_entity.id
_entity.type
_entity.pdbx_description
1 polymer ?
#
loop_
_entity_poly.entity_id
_entity_poly.type
_entity_poly.pdbx_seq_one_letter_code
_entity_poly.pdbx_strand_id
1 'polypeptide(L)'
;MDFTLSLTIGNFLVMVILLCGVAVFVRRVHTLGDSVSATTRRSLWSFAFGATFLSFVGISGQFFTPLTMPFVTWCFLGFFMSAASLIVLDVKKLKTMTIIGGTLAGAGTAEKLLVAGVPTMSVVTMVAVTLFVSTTLIISLYMIRQRPNPFTVSLLAVVVLVLIAAIGGIMFIGSNPQFYALQALPMIVAAAFLFSMLRPWRHIISLTIVFFAMVMGLSLAGGAYVDGDMSITIFALCAAFAGGSTAMPLDFFIGQAVTSRNTTPVYISVTLFLVSLLAITHSNNYAIAYSSIGVWDPNILFIDWFFGLFAVCAFMMAGISSIIPQGARSILRDALIGLGSILLTLGHPYVADGRWDLKNLYVVIAVLLAIASVGFFGIIYRLAKSGAGGAGARFLAFMFASLGIGIVAMFADLIPLDILAPLLIGAGFMLLASTPRTALHRTRKKKIKR
;
A
#
# COMPACT_ATOMS: atom_id res chain seq x y z
N MET A 1 21.69 -3.19 13.30
CA MET A 1 20.66 -3.90 12.51
C MET A 1 21.18 -4.46 11.19
N ASP A 2 20.90 -5.74 10.90
CA ASP A 2 21.14 -6.38 9.59
C ASP A 2 19.95 -6.18 8.62
N PHE A 3 20.03 -5.14 7.78
CA PHE A 3 19.03 -4.87 6.75
C PHE A 3 19.03 -5.88 5.59
N THR A 4 20.13 -6.60 5.37
CA THR A 4 20.19 -7.65 4.33
C THR A 4 19.32 -8.84 4.76
N LEU A 5 19.39 -9.21 6.03
CA LEU A 5 18.51 -10.21 6.61
C LEU A 5 17.04 -9.75 6.57
N SER A 6 16.75 -8.49 6.91
CA SER A 6 15.38 -7.95 6.76
C SER A 6 14.87 -8.03 5.32
N LEU A 7 15.69 -7.67 4.33
CA LEU A 7 15.37 -7.83 2.91
C LEU A 7 15.08 -9.30 2.55
N THR A 8 15.89 -10.25 3.04
CA THR A 8 15.67 -11.69 2.82
C THR A 8 14.34 -12.15 3.38
N ILE A 9 14.08 -11.86 4.67
CA ILE A 9 12.84 -12.22 5.34
C ILE A 9 11.65 -11.61 4.58
N GLY A 10 11.75 -10.33 4.21
CA GLY A 10 10.74 -9.61 3.44
C GLY A 10 10.43 -10.28 2.10
N ASN A 11 11.46 -10.60 1.32
CA ASN A 11 11.31 -11.26 0.01
C ASN A 11 10.67 -12.66 0.14
N PHE A 12 11.07 -13.46 1.14
CA PHE A 12 10.45 -14.76 1.40
C PHE A 12 8.99 -14.63 1.81
N LEU A 13 8.68 -13.74 2.75
CA LEU A 13 7.30 -13.49 3.20
C LEU A 13 6.41 -13.07 2.03
N VAL A 14 6.88 -12.12 1.23
CA VAL A 14 6.14 -11.61 0.08
C VAL A 14 5.95 -12.68 -1.00
N MET A 15 6.96 -13.50 -1.29
CA MET A 15 6.81 -14.66 -2.18
C MET A 15 5.71 -15.58 -1.67
N VAL A 16 5.75 -15.98 -0.39
CA VAL A 16 4.76 -16.89 0.21
C VAL A 16 3.35 -16.30 0.09
N ILE A 17 3.17 -15.03 0.44
CA ILE A 17 1.89 -14.33 0.31
C ILE A 17 1.42 -14.35 -1.15
N LEU A 18 2.30 -14.02 -2.11
CA LEU A 18 1.94 -13.95 -3.51
C LEU A 18 1.56 -15.33 -4.08
N LEU A 19 2.33 -16.38 -3.76
CA LEU A 19 2.03 -17.77 -4.16
C LEU A 19 0.73 -18.28 -3.53
N CYS A 20 0.47 -17.96 -2.26
CA CYS A 20 -0.84 -18.23 -1.64
C CYS A 20 -1.96 -17.48 -2.37
N GLY A 21 -1.71 -16.23 -2.78
CA GLY A 21 -2.63 -15.44 -3.60
C GLY A 21 -2.94 -16.11 -4.93
N VAL A 22 -1.92 -16.63 -5.63
CA VAL A 22 -2.08 -17.40 -6.87
C VAL A 22 -2.91 -18.67 -6.61
N ALA A 23 -2.61 -19.43 -5.55
CA ALA A 23 -3.38 -20.63 -5.21
C ALA A 23 -4.87 -20.33 -4.94
N VAL A 24 -5.16 -19.24 -4.21
CA VAL A 24 -6.53 -18.78 -3.96
C VAL A 24 -7.19 -18.31 -5.25
N PHE A 25 -6.47 -17.59 -6.10
CA PHE A 25 -6.95 -17.13 -7.40
C PHE A 25 -7.33 -18.32 -8.29
N VAL A 26 -6.45 -19.33 -8.43
CA VAL A 26 -6.69 -20.53 -9.23
C VAL A 26 -7.97 -21.22 -8.79
N ARG A 27 -8.12 -21.45 -7.47
CA ARG A 27 -9.35 -22.06 -6.91
C ARG A 27 -10.61 -21.27 -7.27
N ARG A 28 -10.57 -19.93 -7.18
CA ARG A 28 -11.73 -19.07 -7.48
C ARG A 28 -12.01 -18.95 -8.97
N VAL A 29 -10.99 -18.90 -9.81
CA VAL A 29 -11.18 -18.78 -11.25
C VAL A 29 -11.76 -20.07 -11.84
N HIS A 30 -11.37 -21.24 -11.32
CA HIS A 30 -12.01 -22.50 -11.72
C HIS A 30 -13.52 -22.52 -11.42
N THR A 31 -13.97 -21.86 -10.35
CA THR A 31 -15.41 -21.78 -10.02
C THR A 31 -16.21 -20.85 -10.94
N LEU A 32 -15.58 -20.02 -11.77
CA LEU A 32 -16.28 -19.10 -12.68
C LEU A 32 -16.90 -19.80 -13.89
N GLY A 33 -16.49 -21.02 -14.25
CA GLY A 33 -17.01 -21.75 -15.41
C GLY A 33 -17.08 -20.88 -16.68
N ASP A 34 -18.25 -20.86 -17.32
CA ASP A 34 -18.56 -20.04 -18.51
C ASP A 34 -19.22 -18.69 -18.20
N SER A 35 -19.31 -18.30 -16.92
CA SER A 35 -19.94 -17.03 -16.51
C SER A 35 -19.14 -15.78 -16.92
N VAL A 36 -17.91 -15.95 -17.39
CA VAL A 36 -16.99 -14.89 -17.78
C VAL A 36 -16.51 -15.12 -19.20
N SER A 37 -16.42 -14.05 -19.99
CA SER A 37 -15.94 -14.12 -21.37
C SER A 37 -14.54 -14.73 -21.47
N ALA A 38 -14.26 -15.42 -22.58
CA ALA A 38 -12.94 -15.98 -22.85
C ALA A 38 -11.82 -14.94 -22.88
N THR A 39 -12.12 -13.68 -23.23
CA THR A 39 -11.16 -12.56 -23.18
C THR A 39 -10.79 -12.21 -21.74
N THR A 40 -11.78 -12.00 -20.87
CA THR A 40 -11.54 -11.70 -19.46
C THR A 40 -10.85 -12.86 -18.74
N ARG A 41 -11.26 -14.11 -19.02
CA ARG A 41 -10.60 -15.29 -18.45
C ARG A 41 -9.12 -15.35 -18.84
N ARG A 42 -8.77 -15.14 -20.11
CA ARG A 42 -7.38 -15.07 -20.57
C ARG A 42 -6.60 -13.94 -19.90
N SER A 43 -7.20 -12.75 -19.78
CA SER A 43 -6.57 -11.60 -19.13
C SER A 43 -6.18 -11.88 -17.67
N LEU A 44 -7.09 -12.51 -16.93
CA LEU A 44 -6.87 -12.88 -15.54
C LEU A 44 -5.76 -13.93 -15.38
N TRP A 45 -5.74 -14.95 -16.24
CA TRP A 45 -4.67 -15.96 -16.23
C TRP A 45 -3.31 -15.37 -16.59
N SER A 46 -3.25 -14.48 -17.59
CA SER A 46 -2.01 -13.77 -17.94
C SER A 46 -1.52 -12.85 -16.81
N PHE A 47 -2.44 -12.23 -16.06
CA PHE A 47 -2.09 -11.45 -14.87
C PHE A 47 -1.49 -12.36 -13.79
N ALA A 48 -2.13 -13.49 -13.47
CA ALA A 48 -1.64 -14.43 -12.49
C ALA A 48 -0.27 -15.04 -12.89
N PHE A 49 -0.07 -15.28 -14.18
CA PHE A 49 1.23 -15.68 -14.74
C PHE A 49 2.29 -14.62 -14.48
N GLY A 50 2.04 -13.35 -14.83
CA GLY A 50 2.97 -12.25 -14.56
C GLY A 50 3.28 -12.09 -13.07
N ALA A 51 2.25 -12.14 -12.23
CA ALA A 51 2.37 -12.08 -10.77
C ALA A 51 3.18 -13.26 -10.19
N THR A 52 3.10 -14.45 -10.79
CA THR A 52 3.92 -15.60 -10.36
C THR A 52 5.40 -15.32 -10.59
N PHE A 53 5.78 -14.81 -11.77
CA PHE A 53 7.17 -14.43 -12.05
C PHE A 53 7.66 -13.27 -11.17
N LEU A 54 6.77 -12.35 -10.81
CA LEU A 54 7.09 -11.27 -9.88
C LEU A 54 7.56 -11.81 -8.51
N SER A 55 7.02 -12.95 -8.04
CA SER A 55 7.51 -13.58 -6.78
C SER A 55 8.97 -14.03 -6.87
N PHE A 56 9.40 -14.49 -8.05
CA PHE A 56 10.75 -14.98 -8.27
C PHE A 56 11.76 -13.84 -8.44
N VAL A 57 11.34 -12.68 -8.95
CA VAL A 57 12.21 -11.48 -9.10
C VAL A 57 12.84 -11.07 -7.76
N GLY A 58 12.06 -11.10 -6.67
CA GLY A 58 12.55 -10.71 -5.35
C GLY A 58 13.70 -11.60 -4.85
N ILE A 59 13.52 -12.91 -4.97
CA ILE A 59 14.46 -13.92 -4.46
C ILE A 59 15.65 -14.09 -5.41
N SER A 60 15.42 -14.06 -6.73
CA SER A 60 16.51 -14.14 -7.70
C SER A 60 17.46 -12.97 -7.57
N GLY A 61 16.98 -11.77 -7.23
CA GLY A 61 17.84 -10.61 -6.99
C GLY A 61 18.93 -10.89 -5.96
N GLN A 62 18.61 -11.68 -4.93
CA GLN A 62 19.50 -11.97 -3.82
C GLN A 62 20.34 -13.26 -4.00
N PHE A 63 19.74 -14.33 -4.52
CA PHE A 63 20.38 -15.64 -4.57
C PHE A 63 20.82 -16.07 -5.99
N PHE A 64 20.20 -15.49 -7.02
CA PHE A 64 20.38 -15.91 -8.42
C PHE A 64 20.37 -14.69 -9.36
N THR A 65 21.25 -13.72 -9.11
CA THR A 65 21.28 -12.43 -9.80
C THR A 65 21.16 -12.52 -11.33
N PRO A 66 21.82 -13.47 -12.03
CA PRO A 66 21.68 -13.62 -13.49
C PRO A 66 20.26 -13.89 -14.01
N LEU A 67 19.37 -14.46 -13.19
CA LEU A 67 18.00 -14.81 -13.56
C LEU A 67 16.98 -13.70 -13.30
N THR A 68 17.38 -12.62 -12.62
CA THR A 68 16.47 -11.52 -12.26
C THR A 68 15.87 -10.85 -13.48
N MET A 69 16.68 -10.48 -14.46
CA MET A 69 16.18 -9.83 -15.69
C MET A 69 15.31 -10.76 -16.56
N PRO A 70 15.66 -12.04 -16.74
CA PRO A 70 14.74 -13.02 -17.30
C PRO A 70 13.37 -13.06 -16.59
N PHE A 71 13.33 -13.12 -15.26
CA PHE A 71 12.06 -13.13 -14.53
C PHE A 71 11.29 -11.82 -14.64
N VAL A 72 11.96 -10.67 -14.67
CA VAL A 72 11.35 -9.37 -14.98
C VAL A 72 10.73 -9.40 -16.38
N THR A 73 11.41 -9.99 -17.37
CA THR A 73 10.92 -10.12 -18.75
C THR A 73 9.63 -10.95 -18.80
N TRP A 74 9.62 -12.12 -18.14
CA TRP A 74 8.42 -12.97 -18.04
C TRP A 74 7.27 -12.31 -17.28
N CYS A 75 7.57 -11.56 -16.22
CA CYS A 75 6.60 -10.78 -15.47
C CYS A 75 5.90 -9.75 -16.38
N PHE A 76 6.66 -8.92 -17.09
CA PHE A 76 6.11 -7.91 -17.99
C PHE A 76 5.45 -8.51 -19.23
N LEU A 77 5.90 -9.65 -19.74
CA LEU A 77 5.17 -10.40 -20.77
C LEU A 77 3.78 -10.81 -20.27
N GLY A 78 3.67 -11.32 -19.04
CA GLY A 78 2.38 -11.66 -18.43
C GLY A 78 1.43 -10.46 -18.33
N PHE A 79 1.92 -9.33 -17.84
CA PHE A 79 1.13 -8.10 -17.76
C PHE A 79 0.77 -7.52 -19.13
N PHE A 80 1.69 -7.55 -20.10
CA PHE A 80 1.42 -7.19 -21.48
C PHE A 80 0.29 -8.03 -22.06
N MET A 81 0.38 -9.36 -21.95
CA MET A 81 -0.64 -10.28 -22.44
C MET A 81 -1.98 -10.11 -21.71
N SER A 82 -1.93 -9.78 -20.43
CA SER A 82 -3.12 -9.45 -19.64
C SER A 82 -3.85 -8.24 -20.21
N ALA A 83 -3.11 -7.15 -20.48
CA ALA A 83 -3.66 -5.93 -21.05
C ALA A 83 -4.12 -6.13 -22.51
N ALA A 84 -3.29 -6.76 -23.34
CA ALA A 84 -3.54 -7.00 -24.76
C ALA A 84 -4.79 -7.85 -24.99
N SER A 85 -5.04 -8.86 -24.16
CA SER A 85 -6.21 -9.75 -24.28
C SER A 85 -7.57 -9.06 -24.10
N LEU A 86 -7.58 -7.84 -23.53
CA LEU A 86 -8.78 -7.04 -23.35
C LEU A 86 -9.02 -6.03 -24.49
N ILE A 87 -8.02 -5.82 -25.35
CA ILE A 87 -8.10 -4.89 -26.49
C ILE A 87 -8.11 -5.65 -27.82
N VAL A 88 -7.23 -6.63 -27.96
CA VAL A 88 -7.07 -7.41 -29.18
C VAL A 88 -8.16 -8.48 -29.23
N LEU A 89 -9.20 -8.20 -30.02
CA LEU A 89 -10.32 -9.12 -30.24
C LEU A 89 -9.94 -10.30 -31.15
N ASP A 90 -8.98 -10.10 -32.05
CA ASP A 90 -8.49 -11.14 -32.97
C ASP A 90 -7.61 -12.16 -32.24
N VAL A 91 -8.15 -13.37 -32.06
CA VAL A 91 -7.48 -14.47 -31.38
C VAL A 91 -6.20 -14.90 -32.09
N LYS A 92 -6.13 -14.83 -33.43
CA LYS A 92 -4.93 -15.19 -34.19
C LYS A 92 -3.81 -14.20 -33.91
N LYS A 93 -4.09 -12.89 -33.97
CA LYS A 93 -3.11 -11.84 -33.63
C LYS A 93 -2.62 -11.96 -32.19
N LEU A 94 -3.53 -12.21 -31.25
CA LEU A 94 -3.15 -12.41 -29.85
C LEU A 94 -2.23 -13.63 -29.69
N LYS A 95 -2.53 -14.75 -30.35
CA LYS A 95 -1.68 -15.96 -30.34
C LYS A 95 -0.30 -15.68 -30.93
N THR A 96 -0.22 -14.97 -32.05
CA THR A 96 1.05 -14.57 -32.66
C THR A 96 1.87 -13.69 -31.72
N MET A 97 1.25 -12.70 -31.06
CA MET A 97 1.90 -11.87 -30.05
C MET A 97 2.44 -12.69 -28.87
N THR A 98 1.65 -13.66 -28.36
CA THR A 98 2.11 -14.55 -27.29
C THR A 98 3.33 -15.36 -27.72
N ILE A 99 3.33 -15.91 -28.94
CA ILE A 99 4.44 -16.72 -29.46
C ILE A 99 5.68 -15.86 -29.60
N ILE A 100 5.59 -14.70 -30.25
CA ILE A 100 6.74 -13.79 -30.43
C ILE A 100 7.29 -13.37 -29.08
N GLY A 101 6.41 -12.93 -28.16
CA GLY A 101 6.82 -12.49 -26.84
C GLY A 101 7.44 -13.61 -26.00
N GLY A 102 6.86 -14.81 -26.05
CA GLY A 102 7.39 -16.00 -25.38
C GLY A 102 8.75 -16.44 -25.93
N THR A 103 8.95 -16.38 -27.25
CA THR A 103 10.25 -16.67 -27.87
C THR A 103 11.31 -15.66 -27.44
N LEU A 104 10.99 -14.36 -27.41
CA LEU A 104 11.94 -13.33 -26.94
C LEU A 104 12.32 -13.53 -25.47
N ALA A 105 11.34 -13.77 -24.59
CA ALA A 105 11.59 -14.02 -23.18
C ALA A 105 12.35 -15.34 -22.95
N GLY A 106 12.00 -16.39 -23.68
CA GLY A 106 12.66 -17.69 -23.64
C GLY A 106 14.11 -17.64 -24.13
N ALA A 107 14.37 -16.94 -25.25
CA ALA A 107 15.72 -16.74 -25.76
C ALA A 107 16.60 -15.99 -24.76
N GLY A 108 16.11 -14.90 -24.16
CA GLY A 108 16.86 -14.17 -23.12
C GLY A 108 17.13 -15.00 -21.86
N THR A 109 16.19 -15.87 -21.48
CA THR A 109 16.37 -16.82 -20.36
C THR A 109 17.41 -17.89 -20.69
N ALA A 110 17.32 -18.51 -21.87
CA ALA A 110 18.24 -19.55 -22.32
C ALA A 110 19.67 -19.02 -22.45
N GLU A 111 19.84 -17.83 -23.03
CA GLU A 111 21.12 -17.14 -23.11
C GLU A 111 21.76 -16.95 -21.72
N LYS A 112 20.97 -16.54 -20.72
CA LYS A 112 21.47 -16.36 -19.35
C LYS A 112 21.84 -17.66 -18.64
N LEU A 113 21.13 -18.75 -18.94
CA LEU A 113 21.48 -20.07 -18.42
C LEU A 113 22.73 -20.65 -19.10
N LEU A 114 22.94 -20.38 -20.39
CA LEU A 114 24.07 -20.90 -21.17
C LEU A 114 25.37 -20.12 -20.95
N VAL A 115 25.29 -18.81 -20.67
CA VAL A 115 26.46 -17.93 -20.44
C VAL A 115 26.65 -17.65 -18.94
N ALA A 116 26.30 -18.62 -18.09
CA ALA A 116 26.38 -18.50 -16.63
C ALA A 116 27.81 -18.07 -16.19
N GLY A 117 27.95 -16.83 -15.73
CA GLY A 117 29.23 -16.26 -15.30
C GLY A 117 29.62 -14.94 -15.98
N VAL A 118 28.98 -14.54 -17.08
CA VAL A 118 29.25 -13.24 -17.72
C VAL A 118 28.21 -12.19 -17.27
N PRO A 119 28.64 -11.11 -16.59
CA PRO A 119 27.74 -10.11 -16.00
C PRO A 119 27.10 -9.14 -17.02
N THR A 120 27.21 -9.37 -18.33
CA THR A 120 26.67 -8.45 -19.34
C THR A 120 25.17 -8.70 -19.57
N MET A 121 24.34 -7.67 -19.48
CA MET A 121 22.93 -7.78 -19.89
C MET A 121 22.85 -8.12 -21.38
N SER A 122 22.09 -9.16 -21.74
CA SER A 122 21.94 -9.44 -23.16
C SER A 122 21.10 -8.40 -23.85
N VAL A 123 21.52 -7.99 -25.05
CA VAL A 123 20.81 -7.01 -25.86
C VAL A 123 19.37 -7.47 -26.12
N VAL A 124 19.17 -8.78 -26.32
CA VAL A 124 17.84 -9.39 -26.53
C VAL A 124 16.95 -9.20 -25.30
N THR A 125 17.46 -9.46 -24.10
CA THR A 125 16.70 -9.28 -22.85
C THR A 125 16.38 -7.81 -22.61
N MET A 126 17.32 -6.90 -22.85
CA MET A 126 17.10 -5.46 -22.69
C MET A 126 16.03 -4.93 -23.65
N VAL A 127 16.10 -5.31 -24.92
CA VAL A 127 15.10 -4.93 -25.94
C VAL A 127 13.72 -5.51 -25.57
N ALA A 128 13.66 -6.78 -25.17
CA ALA A 128 12.41 -7.43 -24.77
C ALA A 128 11.76 -6.74 -23.55
N VAL A 129 12.53 -6.48 -22.50
CA VAL A 129 12.04 -5.77 -21.30
C VAL A 129 11.55 -4.38 -21.68
N THR A 130 12.33 -3.61 -22.44
CA THR A 130 11.97 -2.25 -22.84
C THR A 130 10.66 -2.23 -23.63
N LEU A 131 10.51 -3.15 -24.60
CA LEU A 131 9.28 -3.29 -25.38
C LEU A 131 8.09 -3.69 -24.53
N PHE A 132 8.21 -4.70 -23.67
CA PHE A 132 7.09 -5.14 -22.83
C PHE A 132 6.71 -4.09 -21.80
N VAL A 133 7.66 -3.45 -21.16
CA VAL A 133 7.41 -2.39 -20.16
C VAL A 133 6.68 -1.21 -20.81
N SER A 134 7.25 -0.64 -21.88
CA SER A 134 6.68 0.54 -22.55
C SER A 134 5.29 0.24 -23.10
N THR A 135 5.12 -0.89 -23.77
CA THR A 135 3.84 -1.27 -24.37
C THR A 135 2.79 -1.57 -23.31
N THR A 136 3.16 -2.28 -22.23
CA THR A 136 2.23 -2.56 -21.11
C THR A 136 1.77 -1.28 -20.44
N LEU A 137 2.69 -0.32 -20.22
CA LEU A 137 2.35 0.97 -19.61
C LEU A 137 1.39 1.77 -20.50
N ILE A 138 1.69 1.90 -21.79
CA ILE A 138 0.84 2.62 -22.77
C ILE A 138 -0.55 1.98 -22.83
N ILE A 139 -0.62 0.66 -22.94
CA ILE A 139 -1.89 -0.07 -22.99
C ILE A 139 -2.67 0.11 -21.68
N SER A 140 -2.02 -0.02 -20.52
CA SER A 140 -2.68 0.10 -19.22
C SER A 140 -3.24 1.52 -18.99
N LEU A 141 -2.51 2.55 -19.40
CA LEU A 141 -2.98 3.94 -19.37
C LEU A 141 -4.18 4.15 -20.29
N TYR A 142 -4.11 3.62 -21.52
CA TYR A 142 -5.23 3.64 -22.47
C TYR A 142 -6.47 2.95 -21.89
N MET A 143 -6.30 1.79 -21.24
CA MET A 143 -7.39 1.02 -20.64
C MET A 143 -8.09 1.76 -19.50
N ILE A 144 -7.34 2.44 -18.64
CA ILE A 144 -7.94 3.25 -17.56
C ILE A 144 -8.74 4.42 -18.13
N ARG A 145 -8.24 5.05 -19.20
CA ARG A 145 -8.96 6.13 -19.88
C ARG A 145 -10.27 5.65 -20.51
N GLN A 146 -10.27 4.45 -21.12
CA GLN A 146 -11.43 3.94 -21.85
C GLN A 146 -12.46 3.25 -20.95
N ARG A 147 -11.99 2.40 -20.01
CA ARG A 147 -12.83 1.53 -19.17
C ARG A 147 -12.21 1.39 -17.78
N PRO A 148 -12.31 2.43 -16.93
CA PRO A 148 -11.77 2.35 -15.58
C PRO A 148 -12.56 1.33 -14.76
N ASN A 149 -11.87 0.33 -14.24
CA ASN A 149 -12.43 -0.66 -13.33
C ASN A 149 -11.32 -1.14 -12.36
N PRO A 150 -11.67 -1.87 -11.27
CA PRO A 150 -10.68 -2.29 -10.29
C PRO A 150 -9.53 -3.12 -10.88
N PHE A 151 -9.78 -3.90 -11.93
CA PHE A 151 -8.76 -4.68 -12.61
C PHE A 151 -7.77 -3.79 -13.36
N THR A 152 -8.26 -2.86 -14.19
CA THR A 152 -7.39 -1.97 -14.99
C THR A 152 -6.57 -1.03 -14.11
N VAL A 153 -7.16 -0.54 -13.02
CA VAL A 153 -6.45 0.27 -12.02
C VAL A 153 -5.38 -0.56 -11.29
N SER A 154 -5.69 -1.79 -10.87
CA SER A 154 -4.71 -2.66 -10.20
C SER A 154 -3.57 -3.06 -11.14
N LEU A 155 -3.87 -3.34 -12.40
CA LEU A 155 -2.86 -3.65 -13.42
C LEU A 155 -1.90 -2.48 -13.61
N LEU A 156 -2.41 -1.25 -13.82
CA LEU A 156 -1.54 -0.08 -13.92
C LEU A 156 -0.73 0.13 -12.64
N ALA A 157 -1.37 0.02 -11.47
CA ALA A 157 -0.68 0.19 -10.19
C ALA A 157 0.49 -0.78 -10.04
N VAL A 158 0.29 -2.07 -10.32
CA VAL A 158 1.36 -3.08 -10.30
C VAL A 158 2.43 -2.75 -11.33
N VAL A 159 2.07 -2.41 -12.57
CA VAL A 159 3.04 -2.07 -13.64
C VAL A 159 3.92 -0.87 -13.24
N VAL A 160 3.31 0.20 -12.73
CA VAL A 160 4.03 1.40 -12.28
C VAL A 160 4.89 1.10 -11.05
N LEU A 161 4.38 0.35 -10.08
CA LEU A 161 5.14 -0.02 -8.89
C LEU A 161 6.32 -0.95 -9.23
N VAL A 162 6.14 -1.90 -10.16
CA VAL A 162 7.24 -2.73 -10.65
C VAL A 162 8.26 -1.90 -11.41
N LEU A 163 7.84 -0.91 -12.19
CA LEU A 163 8.77 0.03 -12.85
C LEU A 163 9.60 0.82 -11.82
N ILE A 164 8.94 1.40 -10.80
CA ILE A 164 9.60 2.11 -9.71
C ILE A 164 10.57 1.18 -8.97
N ALA A 165 10.12 -0.03 -8.64
CA ALA A 165 10.93 -1.04 -7.98
C ALA A 165 12.07 -1.59 -8.85
N ALA A 166 11.92 -1.62 -10.18
CA ALA A 166 12.97 -2.06 -11.10
C ALA A 166 14.04 -0.96 -11.27
N ILE A 167 13.63 0.30 -11.44
CA ILE A 167 14.54 1.45 -11.50
C ILE A 167 15.29 1.60 -10.17
N GLY A 168 14.58 1.48 -9.04
CA GLY A 168 15.19 1.50 -7.71
C GLY A 168 16.00 0.24 -7.40
N GLY A 169 15.53 -0.94 -7.79
CA GLY A 169 16.14 -2.23 -7.47
C GLY A 169 17.42 -2.53 -8.25
N ILE A 170 17.47 -2.18 -9.53
CA ILE A 170 18.63 -2.44 -10.41
C ILE A 170 19.81 -1.52 -10.08
N MET A 171 19.57 -0.35 -9.48
CA MET A 171 20.64 0.63 -9.19
C MET A 171 20.90 0.86 -7.69
N PHE A 172 19.96 0.53 -6.80
CA PHE A 172 19.99 1.07 -5.44
C PHE A 172 19.77 0.04 -4.33
N ILE A 173 18.84 -0.92 -4.46
CA ILE A 173 18.43 -1.79 -3.33
C ILE A 173 19.48 -2.84 -2.97
N GLY A 174 20.24 -3.37 -3.93
CA GLY A 174 21.38 -4.26 -3.63
C GLY A 174 22.47 -3.58 -2.79
N SER A 175 22.63 -2.26 -2.94
CA SER A 175 23.59 -1.45 -2.19
C SER A 175 22.97 -0.73 -0.99
N ASN A 176 21.64 -0.66 -0.92
CA ASN A 176 20.86 0.02 0.11
C ASN A 176 19.66 -0.87 0.51
N PRO A 177 19.92 -1.98 1.21
CA PRO A 177 18.89 -2.95 1.58
C PRO A 177 17.78 -2.35 2.46
N GLN A 178 18.02 -1.23 3.14
CA GLN A 178 17.04 -0.49 3.93
C GLN A 178 15.83 0.04 3.13
N PHE A 179 15.88 0.05 1.79
CA PHE A 179 14.75 0.45 0.94
C PHE A 179 13.93 -0.73 0.38
N TYR A 180 14.08 -1.93 0.95
CA TYR A 180 13.39 -3.14 0.51
C TYR A 180 11.85 -3.02 0.48
N ALA A 181 11.26 -2.09 1.23
CA ALA A 181 9.83 -1.77 1.17
C ALA A 181 9.35 -1.46 -0.26
N LEU A 182 10.19 -0.76 -1.05
CA LEU A 182 9.89 -0.42 -2.45
C LEU A 182 9.85 -1.66 -3.34
N GLN A 183 10.69 -2.66 -3.05
CA GLN A 183 10.67 -3.95 -3.76
C GLN A 183 9.46 -4.79 -3.36
N ALA A 184 9.10 -4.80 -2.08
CA ALA A 184 7.96 -5.56 -1.55
C ALA A 184 6.61 -5.06 -2.07
N LEU A 185 6.43 -3.74 -2.20
CA LEU A 185 5.16 -3.10 -2.50
C LEU A 185 4.44 -3.61 -3.79
N PRO A 186 5.08 -3.70 -4.97
CA PRO A 186 4.41 -4.22 -6.17
C PRO A 186 3.90 -5.66 -6.00
N MET A 187 4.69 -6.52 -5.34
CA MET A 187 4.30 -7.89 -5.05
C MET A 187 3.14 -7.96 -4.05
N ILE A 188 3.14 -7.11 -3.02
CA ILE A 188 2.04 -7.01 -2.06
C ILE A 188 0.74 -6.60 -2.75
N VAL A 189 0.77 -5.59 -3.63
CA VAL A 189 -0.41 -5.14 -4.38
C VAL A 189 -0.90 -6.24 -5.33
N ALA A 190 0.00 -6.93 -6.01
CA ALA A 190 -0.35 -8.07 -6.86
C ALA A 190 -1.01 -9.19 -6.04
N ALA A 191 -0.48 -9.51 -4.86
CA ALA A 191 -1.07 -10.51 -3.98
C ALA A 191 -2.45 -10.10 -3.48
N ALA A 192 -2.60 -8.86 -3.02
CA ALA A 192 -3.88 -8.30 -2.56
C ALA A 192 -4.95 -8.37 -3.67
N PHE A 193 -4.57 -8.11 -4.92
CA PHE A 193 -5.44 -8.30 -6.08
C PHE A 193 -5.86 -9.76 -6.25
N LEU A 194 -4.92 -10.70 -6.28
CA LEU A 194 -5.21 -12.14 -6.46
C LEU A 194 -6.12 -12.69 -5.35
N PHE A 195 -5.86 -12.32 -4.09
CA PHE A 195 -6.69 -12.67 -2.94
C PHE A 195 -8.08 -12.04 -2.96
N SER A 196 -8.27 -10.95 -3.70
CA SER A 196 -9.53 -10.21 -3.81
C SER A 196 -10.36 -10.61 -5.03
N MET A 197 -9.91 -11.58 -5.82
CA MET A 197 -10.67 -12.07 -6.97
C MET A 197 -12.06 -12.56 -6.53
N LEU A 198 -13.13 -12.11 -7.19
CA LEU A 198 -14.54 -12.36 -6.82
C LEU A 198 -14.99 -11.78 -5.47
N ARG A 199 -14.20 -10.89 -4.87
CA ARG A 199 -14.59 -10.11 -3.70
C ARG A 199 -14.78 -8.64 -4.10
N PRO A 200 -15.48 -7.85 -3.27
CA PRO A 200 -15.53 -6.40 -3.44
C PRO A 200 -14.12 -5.79 -3.57
N TRP A 201 -13.92 -4.88 -4.52
CA TRP A 201 -12.63 -4.26 -4.83
C TRP A 201 -11.93 -3.61 -3.63
N ARG A 202 -12.69 -3.13 -2.65
CA ARG A 202 -12.19 -2.56 -1.39
C ARG A 202 -11.32 -3.53 -0.57
N HIS A 203 -11.46 -4.84 -0.78
CA HIS A 203 -10.58 -5.84 -0.18
C HIS A 203 -9.15 -5.75 -0.72
N ILE A 204 -8.94 -5.25 -1.95
CA ILE A 204 -7.60 -5.02 -2.50
C ILE A 204 -6.87 -4.02 -1.60
N ILE A 205 -7.48 -2.87 -1.33
CA ILE A 205 -6.89 -1.84 -0.47
C ILE A 205 -6.62 -2.36 0.95
N SER A 206 -7.61 -3.05 1.53
CA SER A 206 -7.51 -3.56 2.90
C SER A 206 -6.41 -4.62 3.04
N LEU A 207 -6.31 -5.54 2.07
CA LEU A 207 -5.27 -6.56 2.05
C LEU A 207 -3.89 -5.99 1.74
N THR A 208 -3.79 -4.95 0.89
CA THR A 208 -2.52 -4.24 0.68
C THR A 208 -1.96 -3.72 2.00
N ILE A 209 -2.78 -3.08 2.83
CA ILE A 209 -2.36 -2.60 4.15
C ILE A 209 -1.94 -3.76 5.05
N VAL A 210 -2.77 -4.80 5.17
CA VAL A 210 -2.48 -5.93 6.07
C VAL A 210 -1.19 -6.64 5.66
N PHE A 211 -1.02 -6.93 4.37
CA PHE A 211 0.17 -7.59 3.86
C PHE A 211 1.40 -6.67 3.96
N PHE A 212 1.27 -5.36 3.71
CA PHE A 212 2.38 -4.44 3.85
C PHE A 212 2.82 -4.29 5.31
N ALA A 213 1.87 -4.15 6.24
CA ALA A 213 2.14 -4.16 7.67
C ALA A 213 2.83 -5.45 8.12
N MET A 214 2.31 -6.60 7.69
CA MET A 214 2.87 -7.91 8.06
C MET A 214 4.29 -8.09 7.53
N VAL A 215 4.52 -7.77 6.25
CA VAL A 215 5.83 -7.89 5.62
C VAL A 215 6.83 -6.97 6.30
N MET A 216 6.52 -5.67 6.41
CA MET A 216 7.43 -4.69 7.01
C MET A 216 7.68 -4.98 8.49
N GLY A 217 6.62 -5.26 9.26
CA GLY A 217 6.74 -5.57 10.68
C GLY A 217 7.60 -6.79 10.95
N LEU A 218 7.34 -7.92 10.28
CA LEU A 218 8.06 -9.17 10.52
C LEU A 218 9.49 -9.14 9.97
N SER A 219 9.73 -8.46 8.85
CA SER A 219 11.08 -8.34 8.27
C SER A 219 12.00 -7.43 9.09
N LEU A 220 11.53 -6.25 9.52
CA LEU A 220 12.28 -5.38 10.42
C LEU A 220 12.49 -6.05 11.77
N ALA A 221 11.43 -6.58 12.36
CA ALA A 221 11.51 -7.20 13.68
C ALA A 221 12.41 -8.43 13.69
N GLY A 222 12.35 -9.27 12.64
CA GLY A 222 13.21 -10.44 12.49
C GLY A 222 14.69 -10.08 12.36
N GLY A 223 15.01 -9.11 11.49
CA GLY A 223 16.39 -8.63 11.34
C GLY A 223 16.94 -8.00 12.61
N ALA A 224 16.16 -7.13 13.26
CA ALA A 224 16.54 -6.49 14.52
C ALA A 224 16.68 -7.47 15.69
N TYR A 225 15.80 -8.47 15.78
CA TYR A 225 15.83 -9.47 16.86
C TYR A 225 17.10 -10.32 16.81
N VAL A 226 17.52 -10.74 15.61
CA VAL A 226 18.76 -11.51 15.42
C VAL A 226 19.99 -10.68 15.77
N ASP A 227 19.94 -9.37 15.55
CA ASP A 227 21.02 -8.44 15.88
C ASP A 227 20.99 -7.93 17.34
N GLY A 228 20.00 -8.36 18.13
CA GLY A 228 19.84 -7.96 19.54
C GLY A 228 19.17 -6.59 19.77
N ASP A 229 18.73 -5.91 18.71
CA ASP A 229 18.11 -4.58 18.75
C ASP A 229 16.61 -4.64 19.16
N MET A 230 16.34 -5.02 20.41
CA MET A 230 14.96 -5.23 20.92
C MET A 230 14.07 -3.99 20.78
N SER A 231 14.63 -2.79 20.84
CA SER A 231 13.90 -1.53 20.67
C SER A 231 13.26 -1.42 19.29
N ILE A 232 14.03 -1.76 18.24
CA ILE A 232 13.55 -1.75 16.85
C ILE A 232 12.53 -2.88 16.66
N THR A 233 12.79 -4.07 17.23
CA THR A 233 11.85 -5.20 17.18
C THR A 233 10.47 -4.83 17.73
N ILE A 234 10.42 -4.26 18.94
CA ILE A 234 9.16 -3.87 19.58
C ILE A 234 8.46 -2.78 18.77
N PHE A 235 9.20 -1.75 18.34
CA PHE A 235 8.64 -0.65 17.57
C PHE A 235 8.02 -1.14 16.25
N ALA A 236 8.77 -1.93 15.47
CA ALA A 236 8.32 -2.43 14.18
C ALA A 236 7.04 -3.28 14.28
N LEU A 237 6.95 -4.17 15.29
CA LEU A 237 5.76 -4.98 15.52
C LEU A 237 4.55 -4.13 15.96
N CYS A 238 4.76 -3.16 16.85
CA CYS A 238 3.70 -2.28 17.32
C CYS A 238 3.19 -1.37 16.21
N ALA A 239 4.08 -0.79 15.42
CA ALA A 239 3.74 0.07 14.29
C ALA A 239 3.01 -0.71 13.18
N ALA A 240 3.48 -1.92 12.86
CA ALA A 240 2.81 -2.83 11.94
C ALA A 240 1.41 -3.23 12.44
N PHE A 241 1.26 -3.55 13.72
CA PHE A 241 -0.05 -3.84 14.31
C PHE A 241 -0.98 -2.63 14.23
N ALA A 242 -0.51 -1.46 14.63
CA ALA A 242 -1.28 -0.22 14.58
C ALA A 242 -1.72 0.11 13.14
N GLY A 243 -0.79 0.10 12.17
CA GLY A 243 -1.09 0.31 10.76
C GLY A 243 -2.08 -0.74 10.22
N GLY A 244 -1.80 -2.03 10.46
CA GLY A 244 -2.66 -3.13 10.02
C GLY A 244 -4.07 -3.09 10.61
N SER A 245 -4.23 -2.60 11.84
CA SER A 245 -5.53 -2.46 12.52
C SER A 245 -6.49 -1.49 11.81
N THR A 246 -5.95 -0.55 11.02
CA THR A 246 -6.75 0.40 10.23
C THR A 246 -7.54 -0.27 9.10
N ALA A 247 -7.13 -1.46 8.65
CA ALA A 247 -7.73 -2.13 7.50
C ALA A 247 -9.22 -2.49 7.73
N MET A 248 -9.60 -2.85 8.95
CA MET A 248 -10.97 -3.21 9.29
C MET A 248 -11.95 -2.01 9.22
N PRO A 249 -11.68 -0.87 9.89
CA PRO A 249 -12.53 0.31 9.74
C PRO A 249 -12.44 0.89 8.33
N LEU A 250 -11.30 0.81 7.64
CA LEU A 250 -11.16 1.25 6.27
C LEU A 250 -12.13 0.53 5.33
N ASP A 251 -12.19 -0.80 5.38
CA ASP A 251 -13.12 -1.61 4.58
C ASP A 251 -14.60 -1.26 4.87
N PHE A 252 -14.90 -0.90 6.13
CA PHE A 252 -16.22 -0.41 6.50
C PHE A 252 -16.54 0.93 5.86
N PHE A 253 -15.67 1.93 5.99
CA PHE A 253 -15.93 3.29 5.49
C PHE A 253 -15.91 3.36 3.96
N ILE A 254 -15.08 2.57 3.28
CA ILE A 254 -15.16 2.44 1.81
C ILE A 254 -16.52 1.85 1.42
N GLY A 255 -16.99 0.82 2.14
CA GLY A 255 -18.32 0.26 1.95
C GLY A 255 -19.42 1.32 2.10
N GLN A 256 -19.35 2.15 3.15
CA GLN A 256 -20.29 3.24 3.39
C GLN A 256 -20.22 4.32 2.32
N ALA A 257 -19.04 4.68 1.83
CA ALA A 257 -18.88 5.65 0.75
C ALA A 257 -19.61 5.18 -0.52
N VAL A 258 -19.48 3.90 -0.88
CA VAL A 258 -20.13 3.32 -2.05
C VAL A 258 -21.65 3.27 -1.89
N THR A 259 -22.16 2.89 -0.72
CA THR A 259 -23.61 2.73 -0.51
C THR A 259 -24.34 4.04 -0.28
N SER A 260 -23.76 4.95 0.51
CA SER A 260 -24.41 6.21 0.89
C SER A 260 -24.15 7.36 -0.06
N ARG A 261 -23.12 7.26 -0.92
CA ARG A 261 -22.60 8.34 -1.76
C ARG A 261 -22.21 9.62 -0.99
N ASN A 262 -22.08 9.52 0.34
CA ASN A 262 -21.60 10.62 1.17
C ASN A 262 -20.07 10.72 1.05
N THR A 263 -19.56 11.95 1.08
CA THR A 263 -18.11 12.21 0.96
C THR A 263 -17.36 12.01 2.27
N THR A 264 -18.03 12.13 3.43
CA THR A 264 -17.37 11.97 4.75
C THR A 264 -16.71 10.60 4.91
N PRO A 265 -17.37 9.47 4.61
CA PRO A 265 -16.72 8.16 4.63
C PRO A 265 -15.54 8.03 3.65
N VAL A 266 -15.55 8.75 2.52
CA VAL A 266 -14.42 8.79 1.58
C VAL A 266 -13.20 9.40 2.26
N TYR A 267 -13.36 10.58 2.88
CA TYR A 267 -12.28 11.27 3.57
C TYR A 267 -11.74 10.49 4.78
N ILE A 268 -12.62 9.82 5.54
CA ILE A 268 -12.19 8.92 6.62
C ILE A 268 -11.38 7.75 6.06
N SER A 269 -11.82 7.16 4.94
CA SER A 269 -11.09 6.06 4.29
C SER A 269 -9.71 6.50 3.82
N VAL A 270 -9.59 7.68 3.20
CA VAL A 270 -8.31 8.24 2.78
C VAL A 270 -7.41 8.49 3.98
N THR A 271 -7.95 9.02 5.08
CA THR A 271 -7.18 9.24 6.32
C THR A 271 -6.61 7.93 6.85
N LEU A 272 -7.46 6.90 7.02
CA LEU A 272 -7.02 5.60 7.54
C LEU A 272 -5.97 4.96 6.65
N PHE A 273 -6.13 5.06 5.33
CA PHE A 273 -5.15 4.55 4.38
C PHE A 273 -3.80 5.23 4.55
N LEU A 274 -3.77 6.56 4.62
CA LEU A 274 -2.53 7.34 4.73
C LEU A 274 -1.87 7.21 6.11
N VAL A 275 -2.64 7.21 7.20
CA VAL A 275 -2.12 6.95 8.55
C VAL A 275 -1.53 5.55 8.65
N SER A 276 -2.15 4.56 7.99
CA SER A 276 -1.58 3.21 7.92
C SER A 276 -0.24 3.20 7.20
N LEU A 277 -0.15 3.86 6.05
CA LEU A 277 1.10 3.91 5.29
C LEU A 277 2.18 4.62 6.10
N LEU A 278 1.85 5.77 6.71
CA LEU A 278 2.74 6.52 7.60
C LEU A 278 3.29 5.65 8.73
N ALA A 279 2.44 4.94 9.48
CA ALA A 279 2.90 4.09 10.59
C ALA A 279 3.85 2.99 10.10
N ILE A 280 3.57 2.40 8.93
CA ILE A 280 4.40 1.33 8.36
C ILE A 280 5.72 1.88 7.80
N THR A 281 5.71 2.98 7.04
CA THR A 281 6.94 3.56 6.48
C THR A 281 7.83 4.18 7.55
N HIS A 282 7.24 4.81 8.56
CA HIS A 282 7.98 5.35 9.68
C HIS A 282 8.66 4.26 10.51
N SER A 283 8.09 3.04 10.58
CA SER A 283 8.77 1.88 11.19
C SER A 283 10.11 1.54 10.52
N ASN A 284 10.19 1.68 9.20
CA ASN A 284 11.42 1.48 8.45
C ASN A 284 12.43 2.61 8.73
N ASN A 285 11.96 3.86 8.80
CA ASN A 285 12.82 5.00 9.04
C ASN A 285 13.40 5.01 10.46
N TYR A 286 12.58 4.68 11.45
CA TYR A 286 13.01 4.48 12.83
C TYR A 286 14.07 3.38 12.91
N ALA A 287 13.86 2.26 12.22
CA ALA A 287 14.84 1.18 12.17
C ALA A 287 16.18 1.66 11.59
N ILE A 288 16.17 2.51 10.56
CA ILE A 288 17.39 3.11 9.99
C ILE A 288 18.06 4.04 11.02
N ALA A 289 17.31 4.99 11.58
CA ALA A 289 17.83 6.01 12.49
C ALA A 289 18.42 5.42 13.78
N TYR A 290 17.81 4.37 14.32
CA TYR A 290 18.24 3.72 15.57
C TYR A 290 19.13 2.48 15.33
N SER A 291 19.49 2.19 14.08
CA SER A 291 20.53 1.21 13.75
C SER A 291 21.94 1.84 13.81
N SER A 292 22.96 1.07 13.42
CA SER A 292 24.34 1.54 13.26
C SER A 292 24.50 2.68 12.24
N ILE A 293 23.50 2.94 11.39
CA ILE A 293 23.49 4.08 10.47
C ILE A 293 23.32 5.40 11.24
N GLY A 294 22.57 5.40 12.35
CA GLY A 294 22.51 6.52 13.30
C GLY A 294 21.88 7.83 12.78
N VAL A 295 21.27 7.82 11.59
CA VAL A 295 20.75 9.01 10.91
C VAL A 295 19.39 8.69 10.28
N TRP A 296 18.43 9.60 10.40
CA TRP A 296 17.15 9.51 9.72
C TRP A 296 17.31 9.66 8.21
N ASP A 297 16.65 8.81 7.43
CA ASP A 297 16.72 8.93 5.98
C ASP A 297 15.82 10.09 5.49
N PRO A 298 16.37 11.09 4.79
CA PRO A 298 15.62 12.27 4.37
C PRO A 298 14.55 11.96 3.31
N ASN A 299 14.75 10.92 2.50
CA ASN A 299 13.78 10.54 1.47
C ASN A 299 12.58 9.85 2.11
N ILE A 300 12.81 8.96 3.09
CA ILE A 300 11.72 8.32 3.83
C ILE A 300 11.01 9.35 4.71
N LEU A 301 11.71 10.30 5.34
CA LEU A 301 11.08 11.40 6.07
C LEU A 301 10.20 12.27 5.17
N PHE A 302 10.59 12.52 3.92
CA PHE A 302 9.73 13.21 2.96
C PHE A 302 8.46 12.41 2.64
N ILE A 303 8.56 11.09 2.49
CA ILE A 303 7.42 10.20 2.26
C ILE A 303 6.48 10.18 3.48
N ASP A 304 7.03 10.11 4.69
CA ASP A 304 6.27 10.18 5.94
C ASP A 304 5.55 11.55 6.05
N TRP A 305 6.24 12.64 5.74
CA TRP A 305 5.66 13.98 5.69
C TRP A 305 4.50 14.07 4.70
N PHE A 306 4.67 13.50 3.50
CA PHE A 306 3.62 13.41 2.49
C PHE A 306 2.40 12.65 3.04
N PHE A 307 2.57 11.44 3.58
CA PHE A 307 1.45 10.67 4.11
C PHE A 307 0.75 11.37 5.28
N GLY A 308 1.51 11.92 6.22
CA GLY A 308 0.99 12.67 7.37
C GLY A 308 0.16 13.88 6.95
N LEU A 309 0.69 14.71 6.04
CA LEU A 309 0.01 15.93 5.59
C LEU A 309 -1.30 15.63 4.86
N PHE A 310 -1.28 14.69 3.91
CA PHE A 310 -2.49 14.30 3.19
C PHE A 310 -3.50 13.61 4.11
N ALA A 311 -3.04 12.88 5.14
CA ALA A 311 -3.92 12.31 6.16
C ALA A 311 -4.61 13.42 6.97
N VAL A 312 -3.89 14.45 7.39
CA VAL A 312 -4.43 15.61 8.13
C VAL A 312 -5.45 16.37 7.27
N CYS A 313 -5.13 16.65 6.00
CA CYS A 313 -6.07 17.30 5.08
C CYS A 313 -7.35 16.48 4.87
N ALA A 314 -7.22 15.16 4.69
CA ALA A 314 -8.38 14.27 4.58
C ALA A 314 -9.19 14.21 5.89
N PHE A 315 -8.52 14.15 7.04
CA PHE A 315 -9.15 14.14 8.36
C PHE A 315 -9.94 15.43 8.61
N MET A 316 -9.37 16.58 8.26
CA MET A 316 -10.05 17.86 8.32
C MET A 316 -11.28 17.91 7.40
N MET A 317 -11.15 17.44 6.16
CA MET A 317 -12.29 17.34 5.25
C MET A 317 -13.37 16.40 5.77
N ALA A 318 -13.00 15.30 6.44
CA ALA A 318 -13.96 14.41 7.10
C ALA A 318 -14.74 15.15 8.20
N GLY A 319 -14.05 15.87 9.09
CA GLY A 319 -14.70 16.63 10.17
C GLY A 319 -15.63 17.71 9.64
N ILE A 320 -15.14 18.54 8.72
CA ILE A 320 -15.86 19.71 8.23
C ILE A 320 -16.99 19.36 7.25
N SER A 321 -16.82 18.30 6.44
CA SER A 321 -17.86 17.86 5.51
C SER A 321 -19.17 17.47 6.21
N SER A 322 -19.12 17.17 7.51
CA SER A 322 -20.30 16.86 8.32
C SER A 322 -21.09 18.11 8.76
N ILE A 323 -20.55 19.31 8.56
CA ILE A 323 -21.09 20.59 9.06
C ILE A 323 -21.43 21.52 7.89
N ILE A 324 -20.59 21.55 6.86
CA ILE A 324 -20.66 22.56 5.80
C ILE A 324 -21.44 22.06 4.57
N PRO A 325 -22.23 22.94 3.90
CA PRO A 325 -22.92 22.66 2.64
C PRO A 325 -21.97 22.21 1.50
N GLN A 326 -22.51 21.51 0.51
CA GLN A 326 -21.71 20.95 -0.60
C GLN A 326 -20.91 22.01 -1.39
N GLY A 327 -21.47 23.19 -1.66
CA GLY A 327 -20.78 24.25 -2.41
C GLY A 327 -19.51 24.74 -1.71
N ALA A 328 -19.61 25.07 -0.42
CA ALA A 328 -18.47 25.49 0.38
C ALA A 328 -17.44 24.36 0.61
N ARG A 329 -17.86 23.09 0.52
CA ARG A 329 -16.94 21.93 0.59
C ARG A 329 -15.95 21.89 -0.57
N SER A 330 -16.36 22.28 -1.79
CA SER A 330 -15.44 22.30 -2.94
C SER A 330 -14.34 23.34 -2.75
N ILE A 331 -14.73 24.57 -2.37
CA ILE A 331 -13.80 25.67 -2.12
C ILE A 331 -12.79 25.28 -1.03
N LEU A 332 -13.28 24.69 0.07
CA LEU A 332 -12.42 24.25 1.16
C LEU A 332 -11.47 23.14 0.74
N ARG A 333 -11.92 22.18 -0.08
CA ARG A 333 -11.06 21.12 -0.61
C ARG A 333 -9.92 21.72 -1.42
N ASP A 334 -10.23 22.67 -2.30
CA ASP A 334 -9.25 23.27 -3.19
C ASP A 334 -8.26 24.15 -2.38
N ALA A 335 -8.75 24.86 -1.36
CA ALA A 335 -7.90 25.59 -0.41
C ALA A 335 -6.96 24.65 0.39
N LEU A 336 -7.46 23.48 0.83
CA LEU A 336 -6.63 22.49 1.54
C LEU A 336 -5.63 21.79 0.63
N ILE A 337 -5.95 21.60 -0.65
CA ILE A 337 -4.97 21.13 -1.63
C ILE A 337 -3.87 22.19 -1.82
N GLY A 338 -4.24 23.47 -1.92
CA GLY A 338 -3.28 24.57 -2.01
C GLY A 338 -2.39 24.66 -0.77
N LEU A 339 -2.98 24.66 0.42
CA LEU A 339 -2.25 24.66 1.69
C LEU A 339 -1.36 23.42 1.85
N GLY A 340 -1.89 22.23 1.53
CA GLY A 340 -1.12 20.99 1.55
C GLY A 340 0.04 21.00 0.57
N SER A 341 -0.12 21.61 -0.61
CA SER A 341 1.00 21.75 -1.57
C SER A 341 2.09 22.67 -1.01
N ILE A 342 1.71 23.78 -0.39
CA ILE A 342 2.65 24.70 0.27
C ILE A 342 3.40 23.99 1.41
N LEU A 343 2.68 23.32 2.31
CA LEU A 343 3.27 22.60 3.44
C LEU A 343 4.14 21.41 2.98
N LEU A 344 3.80 20.76 1.87
CA LEU A 344 4.63 19.72 1.27
C LEU A 344 5.95 20.30 0.77
N THR A 345 5.92 21.45 0.09
CA THR A 345 7.12 22.14 -0.39
C THR A 345 7.99 22.62 0.77
N LEU A 346 7.39 23.23 1.79
CA LEU A 346 8.11 23.75 2.97
C LEU A 346 8.61 22.64 3.92
N GLY A 347 8.27 21.38 3.66
CA GLY A 347 8.62 20.23 4.50
C GLY A 347 10.11 19.86 4.48
N HIS A 348 10.37 18.56 4.61
CA HIS A 348 11.71 18.02 4.91
C HIS A 348 12.88 18.60 4.09
N PRO A 349 12.80 18.83 2.77
CA PRO A 349 13.91 19.40 2.00
C PRO A 349 14.31 20.81 2.47
N TYR A 350 13.35 21.69 2.70
CA TYR A 350 13.62 23.07 3.14
C TYR A 350 14.01 23.15 4.62
N VAL A 351 13.48 22.24 5.44
CA VAL A 351 13.87 22.10 6.85
C VAL A 351 15.32 21.62 6.96
N ALA A 352 15.71 20.61 6.17
CA ALA A 352 17.07 20.08 6.15
C ALA A 352 18.09 21.14 5.70
N ASP A 353 17.72 22.01 4.77
CA ASP A 353 18.55 23.14 4.32
C ASP A 353 18.59 24.32 5.31
N GLY A 354 17.97 24.19 6.49
CA GLY A 354 17.89 25.26 7.50
C GLY A 354 17.05 26.47 7.06
N ARG A 355 16.28 26.35 5.98
CA ARG A 355 15.46 27.44 5.43
C ARG A 355 14.14 27.60 6.16
N TRP A 356 13.69 26.58 6.88
CA TRP A 356 12.44 26.61 7.63
C TRP A 356 12.53 25.79 8.93
N ASP A 357 11.72 26.15 9.92
CA ASP A 357 11.65 25.42 11.19
C ASP A 357 10.49 24.43 11.18
N LEU A 358 10.79 23.17 11.48
CA LEU A 358 9.81 22.09 11.61
C LEU A 358 8.75 22.39 12.67
N LYS A 359 9.13 23.08 13.77
CA LYS A 359 8.19 23.48 14.83
C LYS A 359 7.06 24.35 14.30
N ASN A 360 7.38 25.31 13.42
CA ASN A 360 6.38 26.19 12.82
C ASN A 360 5.39 25.42 11.92
N LEU A 361 5.87 24.41 11.19
CA LEU A 361 5.02 23.56 10.37
C LEU A 361 4.08 22.70 11.23
N TYR A 362 4.58 22.17 12.35
CA TYR A 362 3.76 21.42 13.29
C TYR A 362 2.65 22.26 13.94
N VAL A 363 2.88 23.56 14.19
CA VAL A 363 1.83 24.46 14.68
C VAL A 363 0.68 24.55 13.68
N VAL A 364 0.97 24.71 12.38
CA VAL A 364 -0.07 24.76 11.35
C VAL A 364 -0.85 23.45 11.30
N ILE A 365 -0.14 22.30 11.34
CA ILE A 365 -0.78 20.98 11.38
C ILE A 365 -1.68 20.82 12.63
N ALA A 366 -1.20 21.26 13.80
CA ALA A 366 -1.95 21.21 15.04
C ALA A 366 -3.25 22.03 14.96
N VAL A 367 -3.21 23.21 14.32
CA VAL A 367 -4.40 24.03 14.07
C VAL A 367 -5.40 23.31 13.16
N LEU A 368 -4.94 22.68 12.07
CA LEU A 368 -5.82 21.91 11.18
C LEU A 368 -6.49 20.73 11.92
N LEU A 369 -5.72 20.03 12.76
CA LEU A 369 -6.23 18.95 13.60
C LEU A 369 -7.22 19.43 14.67
N ALA A 370 -6.99 20.61 15.25
CA ALA A 370 -7.93 21.22 16.20
C ALA A 370 -9.26 21.57 15.52
N ILE A 371 -9.22 22.19 14.33
CA ILE A 371 -10.43 22.51 13.55
C ILE A 371 -11.19 21.23 13.19
N ALA A 372 -10.47 20.20 12.73
CA ALA A 372 -11.07 18.90 12.42
C ALA A 372 -11.77 18.29 13.65
N SER A 373 -11.10 18.33 14.80
CA SER A 373 -11.62 17.83 16.09
C SER A 373 -12.93 18.52 16.48
N VAL A 374 -13.01 19.85 16.35
CA VAL A 374 -14.27 20.60 16.57
C VAL A 374 -15.39 20.06 15.68
N GLY A 375 -15.07 19.76 14.42
CA GLY A 375 -15.99 19.14 13.48
C GLY A 375 -16.57 17.82 13.99
N PHE A 376 -15.70 16.94 14.47
CA PHE A 376 -16.08 15.63 15.01
C PHE A 376 -16.84 15.71 16.32
N PHE A 377 -16.48 16.63 17.24
CA PHE A 377 -17.26 16.87 18.45
C PHE A 377 -18.69 17.33 18.13
N GLY A 378 -18.88 18.13 17.08
CA GLY A 378 -20.20 18.49 16.58
C GLY A 378 -21.01 17.28 16.08
N ILE A 379 -20.37 16.27 15.47
CA ILE A 379 -21.04 15.01 15.10
C ILE A 379 -21.47 14.24 16.36
N ILE A 380 -20.58 14.13 17.34
CA ILE A 380 -20.83 13.38 18.58
C ILE A 380 -21.95 14.02 19.38
N TYR A 381 -21.96 15.34 19.52
CA TYR A 381 -23.03 16.07 20.17
C TYR A 381 -24.39 15.81 19.49
N ARG A 382 -24.44 15.82 18.15
CA ARG A 382 -25.66 15.50 17.40
C ARG A 382 -26.11 14.05 17.60
N LEU A 383 -25.18 13.10 17.62
CA LEU A 383 -25.47 11.68 17.90
C LEU A 383 -25.95 11.45 19.34
N ALA A 384 -25.38 12.17 20.32
CA ALA A 384 -25.81 12.10 21.70
C ALA A 384 -27.22 12.66 21.87
N LYS A 385 -27.50 13.83 21.26
CA LYS A 385 -28.82 14.48 21.28
C LYS A 385 -29.90 13.64 20.59
N SER A 386 -29.55 12.82 19.61
CA SER A 386 -30.49 11.89 18.95
C SER A 386 -30.68 10.56 19.68
N GLY A 387 -30.15 10.40 20.90
CA GLY A 387 -30.26 9.17 21.70
C GLY A 387 -29.27 8.07 21.31
N ALA A 388 -28.36 8.34 20.37
CA ALA A 388 -27.33 7.41 19.91
C ALA A 388 -25.97 7.62 20.61
N GLY A 389 -25.96 7.96 21.90
CA GLY A 389 -24.74 8.28 22.66
C GLY A 389 -23.66 7.18 22.61
N GLY A 390 -24.05 5.91 22.62
CA GLY A 390 -23.11 4.79 22.47
C GLY A 390 -22.43 4.72 21.09
N ALA A 391 -23.10 5.18 20.03
CA ALA A 391 -22.48 5.31 18.70
C ALA A 391 -21.53 6.52 18.67
N GLY A 392 -21.91 7.63 19.32
CA GLY A 392 -21.04 8.79 19.50
C GLY A 392 -19.74 8.47 20.22
N ALA A 393 -19.80 7.73 21.34
CA ALA A 393 -18.62 7.32 22.10
C ALA A 393 -17.67 6.42 21.29
N ARG A 394 -18.21 5.48 20.51
CA ARG A 394 -17.39 4.64 19.61
C ARG A 394 -16.77 5.43 18.48
N PHE A 395 -17.52 6.35 17.90
CA PHE A 395 -16.99 7.25 16.88
C PHE A 395 -15.85 8.11 17.43
N LEU A 396 -15.99 8.65 18.65
CA LEU A 396 -14.93 9.39 19.34
C LEU A 396 -13.67 8.54 19.56
N ALA A 397 -13.83 7.32 20.10
CA ALA A 397 -12.72 6.40 20.30
C ALA A 397 -12.01 6.04 18.99
N PHE A 398 -12.77 5.86 17.91
CA PHE A 398 -12.24 5.63 16.57
C PHE A 398 -11.42 6.83 16.07
N MET A 399 -11.95 8.05 16.19
CA MET A 399 -11.28 9.27 15.72
C MET A 399 -9.98 9.52 16.48
N PHE A 400 -9.98 9.38 17.81
CA PHE A 400 -8.77 9.54 18.64
C PHE A 400 -7.75 8.44 18.38
N ALA A 401 -8.17 7.20 18.14
CA ALA A 401 -7.24 6.13 17.81
C ALA A 401 -6.59 6.36 16.44
N SER A 402 -7.35 6.79 15.42
CA SER A 402 -6.80 7.14 14.10
C SER A 402 -5.84 8.32 14.18
N LEU A 403 -6.17 9.35 14.96
CA LEU A 403 -5.32 10.52 15.16
C LEU A 403 -4.05 10.14 15.96
N GLY A 404 -4.23 9.35 17.02
CA GLY A 404 -3.17 8.89 17.91
C GLY A 404 -2.10 8.10 17.17
N ILE A 405 -2.47 7.20 16.25
CA ILE A 405 -1.48 6.49 15.42
C ILE A 405 -0.64 7.47 14.60
N GLY A 406 -1.27 8.46 13.96
CA GLY A 406 -0.56 9.45 13.14
C GLY A 406 0.40 10.32 13.97
N ILE A 407 -0.05 10.81 15.13
CA ILE A 407 0.77 11.63 16.02
C ILE A 407 1.94 10.81 16.59
N VAL A 408 1.65 9.62 17.13
CA VAL A 408 2.68 8.76 17.71
C VAL A 408 3.71 8.32 16.67
N ALA A 409 3.28 8.10 15.42
CA ALA A 409 4.20 7.85 14.32
C ALA A 409 5.04 9.09 13.97
N MET A 410 4.47 10.29 13.87
CA MET A 410 5.24 11.49 13.49
C MET A 410 6.22 11.98 14.56
N PHE A 411 5.99 11.65 15.84
CA PHE A 411 6.81 12.09 16.97
C PHE A 411 7.52 10.93 17.69
N ALA A 412 7.77 9.83 16.97
CA ALA A 412 8.36 8.63 17.57
C ALA A 412 9.79 8.86 18.10
N ASP A 413 10.48 9.87 17.58
CA ASP A 413 11.79 10.33 18.04
C ASP A 413 11.76 11.05 19.39
N LEU A 414 10.63 11.68 19.73
CA LEU A 414 10.46 12.44 20.97
C LEU A 414 9.79 11.65 22.09
N ILE A 415 9.20 10.50 21.78
CA ILE A 415 8.43 9.69 22.75
C ILE A 415 9.26 8.47 23.15
N PRO A 416 9.56 8.29 24.45
CA PRO A 416 10.22 7.08 24.95
C PRO A 416 9.49 5.80 24.52
N LEU A 417 10.25 4.77 24.15
CA LEU A 417 9.70 3.52 23.58
C LEU A 417 8.69 2.82 24.52
N ASP A 418 8.95 2.87 25.82
CA ASP A 418 8.10 2.33 26.89
C ASP A 418 6.72 3.00 26.96
N ILE A 419 6.60 4.24 26.50
CA ILE A 419 5.32 4.96 26.36
C ILE A 419 4.74 4.70 24.97
N LEU A 420 5.58 4.77 23.95
CA LEU A 420 5.19 4.71 22.57
C LEU A 420 4.57 3.34 22.18
N ALA A 421 5.15 2.24 22.64
CA ALA A 421 4.64 0.90 22.32
C ALA A 421 3.22 0.66 22.88
N PRO A 422 2.93 0.93 24.17
CA PRO A 422 1.56 0.91 24.68
C PRO A 422 0.60 1.83 23.95
N LEU A 423 1.02 3.02 23.51
CA LEU A 423 0.18 3.93 22.74
C LEU A 423 -0.22 3.35 21.37
N LEU A 424 0.74 2.77 20.63
CA LEU A 424 0.46 2.14 19.33
C LEU A 424 -0.45 0.91 19.49
N ILE A 425 -0.16 0.05 20.48
CA ILE A 425 -0.98 -1.13 20.79
C ILE A 425 -2.39 -0.70 21.21
N GLY A 426 -2.50 0.25 22.14
CA GLY A 426 -3.76 0.78 22.63
C GLY A 426 -4.60 1.38 21.50
N ALA A 427 -3.99 2.20 20.63
CA ALA A 427 -4.66 2.77 19.48
C ALA A 427 -5.12 1.68 18.49
N GLY A 428 -4.30 0.66 18.23
CA GLY A 428 -4.67 -0.47 17.39
C GLY A 428 -5.87 -1.25 17.93
N PHE A 429 -5.87 -1.58 19.22
CA PHE A 429 -7.02 -2.22 19.86
C PHE A 429 -8.27 -1.33 19.87
N MET A 430 -8.09 -0.03 20.12
CA MET A 430 -9.19 0.93 20.07
C MET A 430 -9.82 1.00 18.69
N LEU A 431 -9.05 1.01 17.60
CA LEU A 431 -9.59 0.96 16.23
C LEU A 431 -10.40 -0.31 15.98
N LEU A 432 -9.87 -1.47 16.35
CA LEU A 432 -10.58 -2.75 16.18
C LEU A 432 -11.87 -2.81 17.01
N ALA A 433 -11.83 -2.33 18.26
CA ALA A 433 -12.98 -2.36 19.17
C ALA A 433 -14.06 -1.33 18.80
N SER A 434 -13.66 -0.17 18.28
CA SER A 434 -14.55 0.94 17.90
C SER A 434 -15.15 0.78 16.50
N THR A 435 -14.68 -0.18 15.70
CA THR A 435 -15.16 -0.39 14.34
C THR A 435 -16.68 -0.70 14.33
N PRO A 436 -17.51 0.01 13.54
CA PRO A 436 -18.97 -0.17 13.55
C PRO A 436 -19.47 -1.57 13.18
N ARG A 437 -18.65 -2.43 12.56
CA ARG A 437 -19.01 -3.82 12.18
C ARG A 437 -19.23 -4.75 13.36
N THR A 438 -18.45 -4.64 14.44
CA THR A 438 -18.62 -5.46 15.65
C THR A 438 -19.94 -5.15 16.37
N ALA A 439 -20.48 -3.94 16.19
CA ALA A 439 -21.78 -3.54 16.71
C ALA A 439 -22.95 -4.30 16.04
N LEU A 440 -22.93 -4.40 14.70
CA LEU A 440 -23.98 -5.06 13.91
C LEU A 440 -24.07 -6.56 14.18
N HIS A 441 -22.94 -7.23 14.43
CA HIS A 441 -22.95 -8.65 14.78
C HIS A 441 -23.48 -8.93 16.19
N ARG A 442 -23.21 -8.04 17.17
CA ARG A 442 -23.73 -8.19 18.55
C ARG A 442 -25.25 -8.00 18.63
N THR A 443 -25.83 -7.07 17.87
CA THR A 443 -27.29 -6.89 17.83
C THR A 443 -28.02 -8.04 17.13
N ARG A 444 -27.46 -8.63 16.06
CA ARG A 444 -28.01 -9.85 15.45
C ARG A 444 -28.06 -11.03 16.41
N LYS A 445 -27.00 -11.29 17.19
CA LYS A 445 -26.99 -12.38 18.18
C LYS A 445 -28.00 -12.17 19.32
N LYS A 446 -28.27 -10.92 19.73
CA LYS A 446 -29.29 -10.62 20.74
C LYS A 446 -30.73 -10.83 20.22
N LYS A 447 -30.99 -10.59 18.94
CA LYS A 447 -32.31 -10.82 18.31
C LYS A 447 -32.61 -12.30 18.01
N ILE A 448 -31.60 -13.16 17.96
CA ILE A 448 -31.78 -14.62 17.76
C ILE A 448 -31.96 -15.36 19.10
N LYS A 449 -31.64 -14.72 20.22
CA LYS A 449 -31.79 -15.26 21.59
C LYS A 449 -33.05 -14.75 22.31
N ARG A 450 -33.92 -14.03 21.62
CA ARG A 450 -35.30 -13.70 22.02
C ARG A 450 -36.20 -14.28 20.96
#